data_AF-A0A9N8CZ56-F1
#
_entry.id   AF-A0A9N8CZ56-F1
#
_cell.length_a   1.000
_cell.length_b   1.000
_cell.length_c   1.000
_cell.angle_alpha   90.00
_cell.angle_beta   90.00
_cell.angle_gamma   90.00
#
_symmetry.space_group_name_H-M   'P 1'
#
loop_
_entity.id
_entity.type
_entity.pdbx_description
1 polymer ?
#
loop_
_entity_poly.entity_id
_entity_poly.type
_entity_poly.pdbx_seq_one_letter_code
_entity_poly.pdbx_strand_id
1 'polypeptide(L)'
;MRLTDDDFMDIKLGKNDKRYIEGTDDVFSIMQRVLLRENKIDQEKEHFWIIGMNEAGYILYIELIALGSVNAVDVEPMNVFRVAVMKNAIRVIAIHNHPSGRLVPSPQDLDITDRLIQVGRILNIQLVDHLVISTEDYTSFKSMGVMSELEKSLKYVPTYLVVEQIRKEEKKIAKEKLALERDKIKTANEKARIEKDKAKAAKEQSKALASALLNKGVDLETIAKIMEITPKALERIINMK
;
A
#
# COMPACT_ATOMS: atom_id res chain seq x y z
N MET A 1 -23.47 34.97 -17.78
CA MET A 1 -23.28 35.33 -16.36
C MET A 1 -21.90 34.83 -15.97
N ARG A 2 -20.89 35.71 -15.87
CA ARG A 2 -19.56 35.32 -15.38
C ARG A 2 -19.69 35.25 -13.87
N LEU A 3 -19.50 34.06 -13.28
CA LEU A 3 -19.24 33.92 -11.85
C LEU A 3 -18.00 34.76 -11.56
N THR A 4 -18.14 35.84 -10.82
CA THR A 4 -17.01 36.63 -10.34
C THR A 4 -16.36 35.92 -9.16
N ASP A 5 -15.05 36.06 -8.99
CA ASP A 5 -14.27 35.42 -7.91
C ASP A 5 -14.79 35.69 -6.47
N ASP A 6 -15.77 36.58 -6.29
CA ASP A 6 -16.38 36.96 -5.01
C ASP A 6 -17.58 36.08 -4.58
N ASP A 7 -18.02 35.10 -5.38
CA ASP A 7 -19.18 34.23 -5.03
C ASP A 7 -18.84 33.06 -4.07
N PHE A 8 -17.58 32.95 -3.62
CA PHE A 8 -17.13 31.93 -2.67
C PHE A 8 -16.68 32.60 -1.36
N MET A 9 -17.10 32.07 -0.20
CA MET A 9 -16.55 32.46 1.11
C MET A 9 -15.12 31.90 1.27
N ASP A 10 -14.18 32.45 0.50
CA ASP A 10 -12.75 32.19 0.60
C ASP A 10 -12.11 33.18 1.57
N ILE A 11 -11.32 32.68 2.52
CA ILE A 11 -10.65 33.51 3.50
C ILE A 11 -9.42 34.16 2.85
N LYS A 12 -9.49 35.47 2.66
CA LYS A 12 -8.34 36.26 2.18
C LYS A 12 -7.25 36.32 3.26
N LEU A 13 -6.20 35.53 3.07
CA LEU A 13 -4.99 35.59 3.90
C LEU A 13 -4.33 36.97 3.81
N GLY A 14 -4.11 37.59 4.96
CA GLY A 14 -3.45 38.88 5.11
C GLY A 14 -1.95 38.83 4.75
N LYS A 15 -1.30 39.99 4.73
CA LYS A 15 0.13 40.12 4.38
C LYS A 15 1.07 39.36 5.33
N ASN A 16 0.65 39.17 6.58
CA ASN A 16 1.44 38.54 7.64
C ASN A 16 1.01 37.09 7.93
N ASP A 17 0.01 36.57 7.21
CA ASP A 17 -0.45 35.20 7.42
C ASP A 17 0.53 34.21 6.80
N LYS A 18 0.83 33.14 7.54
CA LYS A 18 1.65 32.03 7.03
C LYS A 18 0.93 31.42 5.82
N ARG A 19 1.62 31.37 4.68
CA ARG A 19 1.08 30.86 3.40
C ARG A 19 1.55 29.44 3.07
N TYR A 20 2.32 28.83 3.96
CA TYR A 20 2.97 27.55 3.77
C TYR A 20 2.72 26.67 4.99
N ILE A 21 2.36 25.40 4.80
CA ILE A 21 2.07 24.47 5.89
C ILE A 21 3.24 23.49 6.03
N GLU A 22 3.95 23.56 7.16
CA GLU A 22 5.01 22.61 7.53
C GLU A 22 4.44 21.40 8.28
N GLY A 23 3.40 21.63 9.07
CA GLY A 23 2.77 20.60 9.89
C GLY A 23 1.40 20.99 10.39
N THR A 24 0.80 20.08 11.16
CA THR A 24 -0.58 20.19 11.64
C THR A 24 -0.79 21.38 12.58
N ASP A 25 0.23 21.77 13.35
CA ASP A 25 0.19 22.94 14.23
C ASP A 25 -0.03 24.25 13.45
N ASP A 26 0.50 24.36 12.22
CA ASP A 26 0.27 25.52 11.36
C ASP A 26 -1.19 25.61 10.94
N VAL A 27 -1.77 24.47 10.56
CA VAL A 27 -3.18 24.36 10.16
C VAL A 27 -4.06 24.80 11.31
N PHE A 28 -3.82 24.25 12.51
CA PHE A 28 -4.56 24.64 13.70
C PHE A 28 -4.40 26.13 14.02
N SER A 29 -3.17 26.66 14.02
CA SER A 29 -2.91 28.08 14.32
C SER A 29 -3.60 29.04 13.33
N ILE A 30 -3.74 28.63 12.07
CA ILE A 30 -4.50 29.39 11.06
C ILE A 30 -5.99 29.29 11.36
N MET A 31 -6.53 28.07 11.50
CA MET A 31 -7.97 27.84 11.64
C MET A 31 -8.53 28.30 12.99
N GLN A 32 -7.77 28.21 14.08
CA GLN A 32 -8.15 28.76 15.37
C GLN A 32 -8.40 30.27 15.28
N ARG A 33 -7.53 31.01 14.56
CA ARG A 33 -7.72 32.45 14.32
C ARG A 33 -8.94 32.75 13.46
N VAL A 34 -9.29 31.85 12.54
CA VAL A 34 -10.52 31.95 11.74
C VAL A 34 -11.74 31.80 12.66
N LEU A 35 -11.82 30.70 13.42
CA LEU A 35 -12.92 30.44 14.35
C LEU A 35 -13.11 31.56 15.39
N LEU A 36 -12.01 32.05 15.98
CA LEU A 36 -12.07 33.09 17.00
C LEU A 36 -12.52 34.46 16.47
N ARG A 37 -12.49 34.68 15.14
CA ARG A 37 -13.00 35.91 14.51
C ARG A 37 -14.48 35.85 14.17
N GLU A 38 -15.07 34.66 14.15
CA GLU A 38 -16.50 34.50 13.92
C GLU A 38 -17.32 35.14 15.06
N ASN A 39 -18.57 35.48 14.75
CA ASN A 39 -19.47 35.94 15.80
C ASN A 39 -19.83 34.77 16.73
N LYS A 40 -20.25 35.08 17.96
CA LYS A 40 -20.56 34.05 18.98
C LYS A 40 -21.62 33.04 18.56
N ILE A 41 -22.57 33.43 17.72
CA ILE A 41 -23.65 32.54 17.27
C ILE A 41 -23.10 31.50 16.28
N ASP A 42 -22.21 31.92 15.39
CA ASP A 42 -21.61 31.01 14.41
C ASP A 42 -20.54 30.13 15.06
N GLN A 43 -19.82 30.60 16.08
CA GLN A 43 -18.91 29.75 16.89
C GLN A 43 -19.60 28.54 17.54
N GLU A 44 -20.91 28.60 17.76
CA GLU A 44 -21.72 27.50 18.29
C GLU A 44 -22.16 26.49 17.20
N LYS A 45 -21.82 26.72 15.92
CA LYS A 45 -22.15 25.85 14.79
C LYS A 45 -20.94 25.02 14.36
N GLU A 46 -21.24 23.85 13.81
CA GLU A 46 -20.23 23.05 13.11
C GLU A 46 -19.95 23.62 11.72
N HIS A 47 -18.68 23.72 11.38
CA HIS A 47 -18.18 24.16 10.10
C HIS A 47 -17.22 23.11 9.55
N PHE A 48 -17.38 22.84 8.26
CA PHE A 48 -16.46 22.01 7.52
C PHE A 48 -15.68 22.86 6.53
N TRP A 49 -14.38 22.97 6.75
CA TRP A 49 -13.47 23.77 5.95
C TRP A 49 -12.52 22.89 5.13
N ILE A 50 -12.09 23.43 3.99
CA ILE A 50 -11.03 22.85 3.18
C ILE A 50 -9.92 23.89 2.97
N ILE A 51 -8.69 23.46 3.25
CA ILE A 51 -7.49 24.18 2.80
C ILE A 51 -6.97 23.49 1.56
N GLY A 52 -6.93 24.20 0.43
CA GLY A 52 -6.31 23.72 -0.80
C GLY A 52 -4.87 24.18 -0.92
N MET A 53 -3.98 23.29 -1.36
CA MET A 53 -2.55 23.54 -1.48
C MET A 53 -1.97 23.06 -2.81
N ASN A 54 -0.83 23.65 -3.19
CA ASN A 54 0.03 23.10 -4.22
C ASN A 54 0.93 21.96 -3.68
N GLU A 55 1.77 21.36 -4.54
CA GLU A 55 2.65 20.24 -4.17
C GLU A 55 3.53 20.57 -2.97
N ALA A 56 4.13 21.76 -3.02
CA ALA A 56 5.07 22.23 -2.02
C ALA A 56 4.39 22.51 -0.67
N GLY A 57 3.05 22.57 -0.58
CA GLY A 57 2.35 22.88 0.67
C GLY A 57 2.05 24.38 0.85
N TYR A 58 2.14 25.18 -0.21
CA TYR A 58 1.62 26.55 -0.18
C TYR A 58 0.10 26.54 -0.28
N ILE A 59 -0.54 27.30 0.60
CA ILE A 59 -1.98 27.50 0.63
C ILE A 59 -2.41 28.31 -0.60
N LEU A 60 -3.34 27.75 -1.35
CA LEU A 60 -3.97 28.37 -2.51
C LEU A 60 -5.30 29.03 -2.13
N TYR A 61 -6.06 28.42 -1.23
CA TYR A 61 -7.34 28.93 -0.72
C TYR A 61 -7.72 28.26 0.61
N ILE A 62 -8.65 28.88 1.34
CA ILE A 62 -9.31 28.30 2.51
C ILE A 62 -10.80 28.58 2.38
N GLU A 63 -11.61 27.54 2.20
CA GLU A 63 -13.04 27.68 1.90
C GLU A 63 -13.90 26.97 2.93
N LEU A 64 -14.99 27.63 3.34
CA LEU A 64 -16.08 27.00 4.07
C LEU A 64 -16.92 26.18 3.11
N ILE A 65 -16.87 24.85 3.23
CA ILE A 65 -17.62 23.94 2.37
C ILE A 65 -19.06 23.77 2.85
N ALA A 66 -19.23 23.68 4.17
CA ALA A 66 -20.54 23.44 4.75
C ALA A 66 -20.65 24.08 6.13
N LEU A 67 -21.84 24.63 6.39
CA LEU A 67 -22.26 25.17 7.67
C LEU A 67 -23.38 24.28 8.22
N GLY A 68 -23.10 23.61 9.32
CA GLY A 68 -23.99 22.67 9.97
C GLY A 68 -24.80 23.28 11.10
N SER A 69 -25.56 22.40 11.76
CA SER A 69 -26.16 22.69 13.05
C SER A 69 -25.13 22.53 14.17
N VAL A 70 -25.58 22.51 15.43
CA VAL A 70 -24.70 22.27 16.60
C VAL A 70 -24.17 20.82 16.65
N ASN A 71 -24.79 19.88 15.91
CA ASN A 71 -24.55 18.44 16.07
C ASN A 71 -24.05 17.70 14.82
N ALA A 72 -24.18 18.33 13.65
CA ALA A 72 -23.82 17.71 12.38
C ALA A 72 -23.72 18.76 11.27
N VAL A 73 -22.81 18.49 10.32
CA VAL A 73 -22.69 19.15 9.04
C VAL A 73 -22.67 18.13 7.91
N ASP A 74 -23.54 18.31 6.91
CA ASP A 74 -23.57 17.46 5.71
C ASP A 74 -22.57 17.97 4.67
N VAL A 75 -21.64 17.10 4.25
CA VAL A 75 -20.57 17.45 3.33
C VAL A 75 -20.67 16.59 2.07
N GLU A 76 -20.74 17.25 0.92
CA GLU A 76 -20.72 16.57 -0.37
C GLU A 76 -19.33 16.65 -1.02
N PRO A 77 -18.74 15.53 -1.46
CA PRO A 77 -17.42 15.53 -2.10
C PRO A 77 -17.30 16.47 -3.30
N MET A 78 -18.39 16.67 -4.06
CA MET A 78 -18.39 17.61 -5.19
C MET A 78 -18.05 19.04 -4.73
N ASN A 79 -18.58 19.48 -3.59
CA ASN A 79 -18.31 20.81 -3.07
C ASN A 79 -16.89 20.94 -2.52
N VAL A 80 -16.35 19.88 -1.90
CA VAL A 80 -14.95 19.83 -1.44
C VAL A 80 -13.97 20.01 -2.61
N PHE A 81 -14.18 19.28 -3.71
CA PHE A 81 -13.20 19.22 -4.79
C PHE A 81 -13.44 20.23 -5.92
N ARG A 82 -14.61 20.89 -6.02
CA ARG A 82 -14.87 21.88 -7.09
C ARG A 82 -13.81 23.00 -7.10
N VAL A 83 -13.53 23.58 -5.94
CA VAL A 83 -12.59 24.71 -5.82
C VAL A 83 -11.16 24.22 -5.88
N ALA A 84 -10.89 23.01 -5.39
CA ALA A 84 -9.59 22.36 -5.55
C ALA A 84 -9.21 22.27 -7.03
N VAL A 85 -10.13 21.79 -7.87
CA VAL A 85 -9.94 21.72 -9.32
C VAL A 85 -9.81 23.12 -9.93
N MET A 86 -10.69 24.06 -9.59
CA MET A 86 -10.65 25.42 -10.14
C MET A 86 -9.37 26.19 -9.80
N LYS A 87 -8.79 25.94 -8.62
CA LYS A 87 -7.57 26.62 -8.13
C LYS A 87 -6.29 25.81 -8.40
N ASN A 88 -6.37 24.70 -9.12
CA ASN A 88 -5.26 23.77 -9.36
C ASN A 88 -4.58 23.26 -8.07
N ALA A 89 -5.37 23.07 -7.01
CA ALA A 89 -4.89 22.38 -5.82
C ALA A 89 -4.78 20.89 -6.11
N ILE A 90 -3.67 20.31 -5.66
CA ILE A 90 -3.39 18.87 -5.80
C ILE A 90 -3.32 18.17 -4.44
N ARG A 91 -3.40 18.96 -3.37
CA ARG A 91 -3.44 18.51 -1.98
C ARG A 91 -4.50 19.33 -1.25
N VAL A 92 -5.31 18.68 -0.42
CA VAL A 92 -6.29 19.33 0.44
C VAL A 92 -6.18 18.83 1.87
N ILE A 93 -6.58 19.65 2.83
CA ILE A 93 -6.75 19.28 4.24
C ILE A 93 -8.19 19.60 4.64
N ALA A 94 -8.85 18.64 5.28
CA ALA A 94 -10.17 18.84 5.86
C ALA A 94 -10.06 19.30 7.31
N ILE A 95 -10.94 20.23 7.70
CA ILE A 95 -11.01 20.73 9.06
C ILE A 95 -12.47 20.77 9.47
N HIS A 96 -12.78 20.15 10.60
CA HIS A 96 -14.10 20.19 11.20
C HIS A 96 -13.99 20.75 12.62
N ASN A 97 -14.65 21.87 12.92
CA ASN A 97 -14.71 22.33 14.31
C ASN A 97 -15.84 21.63 15.07
N HIS A 98 -15.56 21.23 16.31
CA HIS A 98 -16.57 20.75 17.25
C HIS A 98 -16.78 21.82 18.32
N PRO A 99 -17.89 22.58 18.30
CA PRO A 99 -18.18 23.62 19.30
C PRO A 99 -18.23 23.08 20.74
N SER A 100 -18.55 21.79 20.89
CA SER A 100 -18.54 21.09 22.18
C SER A 100 -17.15 20.98 22.84
N GLY A 101 -16.08 21.22 22.09
CA GLY A 101 -14.70 21.05 22.54
C GLY A 101 -14.20 19.60 22.55
N ARG A 102 -15.06 18.62 22.25
CA ARG A 102 -14.64 17.23 22.08
C ARG A 102 -13.82 17.10 20.80
N LEU A 103 -12.62 16.53 20.90
CA LEU A 103 -11.73 16.32 19.75
C LEU A 103 -11.70 14.88 19.24
N VAL A 104 -12.64 14.05 19.70
CA VAL A 104 -12.79 12.66 19.25
C VAL A 104 -13.61 12.68 17.97
N PRO A 105 -13.09 12.14 16.85
CA PRO A 105 -13.84 12.08 15.61
C PRO A 105 -15.14 11.31 15.74
N SER A 106 -16.21 11.83 15.15
CA SER A 106 -17.50 11.15 15.07
C SER A 106 -17.49 10.05 14.00
N PRO A 107 -18.44 9.10 14.03
CA PRO A 107 -18.64 8.16 12.94
C PRO A 107 -18.86 8.83 11.58
N GLN A 108 -19.52 10.00 11.56
CA GLN A 108 -19.75 10.82 10.38
C GLN A 108 -18.44 11.38 9.85
N ASP A 109 -17.54 11.85 10.73
CA ASP A 109 -16.21 12.32 10.34
C ASP A 109 -15.39 11.20 9.67
N LEU A 110 -15.42 9.99 10.23
CA LEU A 110 -14.76 8.83 9.64
C LEU A 110 -15.33 8.49 8.26
N ASP A 111 -16.66 8.49 8.14
CA ASP A 111 -17.36 8.14 6.91
C ASP A 111 -17.09 9.13 5.78
N ILE A 112 -17.22 10.44 6.05
CA ILE A 112 -16.94 11.46 5.05
C ILE A 112 -15.46 11.44 4.64
N THR A 113 -14.56 11.23 5.60
CA THR A 113 -13.11 11.16 5.31
C THR A 113 -12.79 10.01 4.36
N ASP A 114 -13.32 8.81 4.60
CA ASP A 114 -13.17 7.67 3.69
C ASP A 114 -13.64 8.05 2.28
N ARG A 115 -14.85 8.61 2.18
CA ARG A 115 -15.43 9.02 0.91
C ARG A 115 -14.57 10.05 0.19
N LEU A 116 -14.05 11.05 0.91
CA LEU A 116 -13.18 12.08 0.35
C LEU A 116 -11.81 11.51 -0.08
N ILE A 117 -11.24 10.56 0.66
CA ILE A 117 -10.01 9.85 0.25
C ILE A 117 -10.22 9.17 -1.10
N GLN A 118 -11.31 8.41 -1.26
CA GLN A 118 -11.56 7.69 -2.52
C GLN A 118 -11.82 8.64 -3.70
N VAL A 119 -12.59 9.72 -3.49
CA VAL A 119 -12.85 10.72 -4.53
C VAL A 119 -11.57 11.48 -4.90
N GLY A 120 -10.77 11.87 -3.90
CA GLY A 120 -9.49 12.54 -4.11
C GLY A 120 -8.51 11.70 -4.92
N ARG A 121 -8.47 10.38 -4.69
CA ARG A 121 -7.68 9.45 -5.51
C ARG A 121 -8.10 9.43 -6.99
N ILE A 122 -9.40 9.50 -7.27
CA ILE A 122 -9.92 9.53 -8.64
C ILE A 122 -9.56 10.85 -9.34
N LEU A 123 -9.59 11.95 -8.59
CA LEU A 123 -9.29 13.29 -9.11
C LEU A 123 -7.79 13.63 -9.13
N ASN A 124 -6.94 12.76 -8.58
CA ASN A 124 -5.53 13.04 -8.28
C ASN A 124 -5.33 14.28 -7.39
N ILE A 125 -6.23 14.48 -6.42
CA ILE A 125 -6.15 15.52 -5.39
C ILE A 125 -6.13 14.84 -4.03
N GLN A 126 -4.97 14.81 -3.38
CA GLN A 126 -4.80 14.04 -2.14
C GLN A 126 -5.44 14.76 -0.95
N LEU A 127 -6.33 14.08 -0.22
CA LEU A 127 -6.68 14.47 1.15
C LEU A 127 -5.52 14.08 2.08
N VAL A 128 -4.74 15.07 2.49
CA VAL A 128 -3.49 14.87 3.23
C VAL A 128 -3.75 14.55 4.70
N ASP A 129 -4.76 15.18 5.29
CA ASP A 129 -5.16 15.02 6.68
C ASP A 129 -6.60 15.51 6.88
N HIS A 130 -7.20 15.12 7.99
CA HIS A 130 -8.44 15.67 8.51
C HIS A 130 -8.24 16.02 9.98
N LEU A 131 -8.44 17.30 10.32
CA LEU A 131 -8.36 17.78 11.69
C LEU A 131 -9.75 17.99 12.27
N VAL A 132 -9.94 17.51 13.49
CA VAL A 132 -11.03 17.94 14.36
C VAL A 132 -10.48 18.99 15.31
N ILE A 133 -11.06 20.18 15.31
CA ILE A 133 -10.53 21.32 16.08
C ILE A 133 -11.56 21.87 17.06
N SER A 134 -11.08 22.46 18.15
CA SER A 134 -11.83 23.36 19.01
C SER A 134 -11.18 24.74 19.01
N THR A 135 -11.67 25.65 19.84
CA THR A 135 -11.01 26.95 20.06
C THR A 135 -9.70 26.83 20.83
N GLU A 136 -9.43 25.70 21.49
CA GLU A 136 -8.27 25.54 22.38
C GLU A 136 -7.26 24.51 21.89
N ASP A 137 -7.71 23.45 21.20
CA ASP A 137 -6.86 22.32 20.84
C ASP A 137 -7.40 21.58 19.60
N TYR A 138 -6.67 20.57 19.11
CA TYR A 138 -7.04 19.80 17.92
C TYR A 138 -6.56 18.34 17.97
N THR A 139 -7.20 17.51 17.14
CA THR A 139 -6.75 16.16 16.82
C THR A 139 -6.59 16.00 15.31
N SER A 140 -5.55 15.28 14.88
CA SER A 140 -5.33 14.92 13.47
C SER A 140 -5.58 13.44 13.23
N PHE A 141 -6.36 13.12 12.20
CA PHE A 141 -6.59 11.75 11.74
C PHE A 141 -5.29 11.07 11.33
N LYS A 142 -4.36 11.82 10.74
CA LYS A 142 -3.05 11.29 10.36
C LYS A 142 -2.23 10.91 11.59
N SER A 143 -2.16 11.78 12.60
CA SER A 143 -1.45 11.50 13.86
C SER A 143 -2.07 10.34 14.64
N MET A 144 -3.39 10.15 14.56
CA MET A 144 -4.08 9.01 15.14
C MET A 144 -3.92 7.69 14.36
N GLY A 145 -3.36 7.73 13.14
CA GLY A 145 -3.27 6.56 12.25
C GLY A 145 -4.55 6.26 11.45
N VAL A 146 -5.64 6.97 11.71
CA VAL A 146 -6.96 6.80 11.07
C VAL A 146 -6.89 6.94 9.55
N MET A 147 -6.11 7.91 9.03
CA MET A 147 -5.94 8.07 7.59
C MET A 147 -5.49 6.77 6.90
N SER A 148 -4.51 6.07 7.49
CA SER A 148 -3.94 4.84 6.92
C SER A 148 -4.92 3.66 6.94
N GLU A 149 -5.89 3.68 7.85
CA GLU A 149 -6.96 2.68 7.93
C GLU A 149 -8.02 2.96 6.85
N LEU A 150 -8.48 4.21 6.76
CA LEU A 150 -9.49 4.63 5.78
C LEU A 150 -8.97 4.52 4.34
N GLU A 151 -7.67 4.75 4.12
CA GLU A 151 -7.02 4.51 2.83
C GLU A 151 -7.17 3.07 2.32
N LYS A 152 -7.35 2.08 3.21
CA LYS A 152 -7.54 0.67 2.85
C LYS A 152 -9.01 0.29 2.70
N SER A 153 -9.93 1.19 3.04
CA SER A 153 -11.36 0.96 2.92
C SER A 153 -11.76 0.70 1.47
N LEU A 154 -12.67 -0.25 1.28
CA LEU A 154 -13.31 -0.54 0.00
C LEU A 154 -14.73 0.04 -0.08
N LYS A 155 -15.22 0.68 0.98
CA LYS A 155 -16.62 1.12 1.12
C LYS A 155 -17.09 1.99 -0.05
N TYR A 156 -16.26 2.95 -0.45
CA TYR A 156 -16.55 3.91 -1.53
C TYR A 156 -15.75 3.64 -2.81
N VAL A 157 -15.04 2.52 -2.90
CA VAL A 157 -14.28 2.16 -4.09
C VAL A 157 -15.22 1.57 -5.15
N PRO A 158 -15.25 2.10 -6.39
CA PRO A 158 -16.06 1.51 -7.46
C PRO A 158 -15.75 0.03 -7.69
N THR A 159 -16.79 -0.81 -7.76
CA THR A 159 -16.67 -2.27 -7.83
C THR A 159 -15.76 -2.76 -8.98
N TYR A 160 -15.79 -2.08 -10.13
CA TYR A 160 -14.95 -2.46 -11.27
C TYR A 160 -13.45 -2.33 -10.95
N LEU A 161 -13.03 -1.34 -10.17
CA LEU A 161 -11.64 -1.18 -9.74
C LEU A 161 -11.22 -2.30 -8.79
N VAL A 162 -12.10 -2.70 -7.88
CA VAL A 162 -11.85 -3.82 -6.96
C VAL A 162 -11.67 -5.12 -7.74
N VAL A 163 -12.55 -5.39 -8.70
CA VAL A 163 -12.46 -6.59 -9.57
C VAL A 163 -11.16 -6.58 -10.39
N GLU A 164 -10.76 -5.43 -10.92
CA GLU A 164 -9.48 -5.31 -11.64
C GLU A 164 -8.27 -5.58 -10.75
N GLN A 165 -8.26 -5.10 -9.51
CA GLN A 165 -7.21 -5.39 -8.53
C GLN A 165 -7.13 -6.89 -8.22
N ILE A 166 -8.28 -7.53 -7.94
CA ILE A 166 -8.35 -8.98 -7.69
C ILE A 166 -7.77 -9.75 -8.89
N ARG A 167 -8.21 -9.44 -10.12
CA ARG A 167 -7.69 -10.10 -11.33
C ARG A 167 -6.19 -9.92 -11.52
N LYS A 168 -5.65 -8.74 -11.18
CA LYS A 168 -4.20 -8.49 -11.25
C LYS A 168 -3.44 -9.33 -10.23
N GLU A 169 -3.93 -9.40 -8.98
CA GLU A 169 -3.34 -10.22 -7.93
C GLU A 169 -3.44 -11.71 -8.23
N GLU A 170 -4.59 -12.20 -8.73
CA GLU A 170 -4.75 -13.58 -9.17
C GLU A 170 -3.73 -13.98 -10.24
N LYS A 171 -3.52 -13.11 -11.25
CA LYS A 171 -2.50 -13.33 -12.28
C LYS A 171 -1.09 -13.35 -11.71
N LYS A 172 -0.79 -12.48 -10.74
CA LYS A 172 0.50 -12.44 -10.06
C LYS A 172 0.75 -13.72 -9.26
N ILE A 173 -0.21 -14.16 -8.45
CA ILE A 173 -0.16 -15.41 -7.70
C ILE A 173 0.01 -16.61 -8.63
N ALA A 174 -0.72 -16.66 -9.75
CA ALA A 174 -0.58 -17.73 -10.73
C ALA A 174 0.83 -17.76 -11.35
N LYS A 175 1.39 -16.60 -11.68
CA LYS A 175 2.76 -16.48 -12.21
C LYS A 175 3.81 -16.92 -11.19
N GLU A 176 3.67 -16.53 -9.93
CA GLU A 176 4.56 -16.93 -8.84
C GLU A 176 4.50 -18.43 -8.57
N LYS A 177 3.30 -19.04 -8.57
CA LYS A 177 3.13 -20.50 -8.47
C LYS A 177 3.82 -21.25 -9.61
N LEU A 178 3.62 -20.80 -10.85
CA LEU A 178 4.26 -21.41 -12.03
C LEU A 178 5.78 -21.30 -11.98
N ALA A 179 6.33 -20.18 -11.49
CA ALA A 179 7.77 -20.01 -11.31
C ALA A 179 8.31 -20.99 -10.26
N LEU A 180 7.66 -21.07 -9.09
CA LEU A 180 8.04 -21.98 -8.01
C LEU A 180 8.03 -23.45 -8.48
N GLU A 181 7.01 -23.84 -9.27
CA GLU A 181 6.89 -25.21 -9.77
C GLU A 181 7.97 -25.55 -10.81
N ARG A 182 8.31 -24.60 -11.69
CA ARG A 182 9.45 -24.73 -12.61
C ARG A 182 10.77 -24.90 -11.87
N ASP A 183 10.99 -24.15 -10.79
CA ASP A 183 12.22 -24.23 -10.01
C ASP A 183 12.32 -25.54 -9.22
N LYS A 184 11.18 -26.06 -8.72
CA LYS A 184 11.12 -27.43 -8.14
C LYS A 184 11.50 -28.48 -9.17
N ILE A 185 10.95 -28.42 -10.38
CA ILE A 185 11.26 -29.37 -11.46
C ILE A 185 12.75 -29.30 -11.85
N LYS A 186 13.32 -28.10 -12.01
CA LYS A 186 14.75 -27.94 -12.29
C LYS A 186 15.62 -28.56 -11.20
N THR A 187 15.28 -28.32 -9.93
CA THR A 187 16.01 -28.87 -8.79
C THR A 187 15.93 -30.40 -8.75
N ALA A 188 14.75 -30.96 -9.02
CA ALA A 188 14.56 -32.41 -9.09
C ALA A 188 15.36 -33.04 -10.23
N ASN A 189 15.33 -32.43 -11.42
CA ASN A 189 16.09 -32.89 -12.58
C ASN A 189 17.61 -32.84 -12.34
N GLU A 190 18.11 -31.77 -11.70
CA GLU A 190 19.53 -31.66 -11.38
C GLU A 190 19.96 -32.71 -10.36
N LYS A 191 19.16 -32.96 -9.31
CA LYS A 191 19.42 -34.06 -8.36
C LYS A 191 19.47 -35.42 -9.06
N ALA A 192 18.48 -35.71 -9.91
CA ALA A 192 18.42 -36.97 -10.65
C ALA A 192 19.63 -37.15 -11.60
N ARG A 193 20.09 -36.06 -12.23
CA ARG A 193 21.29 -36.07 -13.07
C ARG A 193 22.55 -36.36 -12.26
N ILE A 194 22.75 -35.68 -11.13
CA ILE A 194 23.88 -35.93 -10.23
C ILE A 194 23.90 -37.38 -9.75
N GLU A 195 22.74 -37.93 -9.38
CA GLU A 195 22.62 -39.31 -8.91
C GLU A 195 22.94 -40.33 -10.02
N LYS A 196 22.47 -40.07 -11.25
CA LYS A 196 22.81 -40.88 -12.43
C LYS A 196 24.30 -40.83 -12.76
N ASP A 197 24.92 -39.65 -12.70
CA ASP A 197 26.36 -39.47 -12.97
C ASP A 197 27.21 -40.20 -11.90
N LYS A 198 26.82 -40.13 -10.61
CA LYS A 198 27.44 -40.90 -9.53
C LYS A 198 27.31 -42.41 -9.73
N ALA A 199 26.13 -42.90 -10.10
CA ALA A 199 25.91 -44.31 -10.36
C ALA A 199 26.74 -44.82 -11.55
N LYS A 200 26.87 -44.01 -12.61
CA LYS A 200 27.72 -44.33 -13.77
C LYS A 200 29.20 -44.41 -13.39
N ALA A 201 29.71 -43.41 -12.65
CA ALA A 201 31.10 -43.37 -12.20
C ALA A 201 31.44 -44.56 -11.28
N ALA A 202 30.56 -44.94 -10.35
CA ALA A 202 30.73 -46.11 -9.49
C ALA A 202 30.80 -47.41 -10.31
N LYS A 203 29.97 -47.52 -11.35
CA LYS A 203 29.96 -48.69 -12.24
C LYS A 203 31.24 -48.79 -13.08
N GLU A 204 31.74 -47.67 -13.60
CA GLU A 204 33.03 -47.60 -14.30
C GLU A 204 34.21 -47.93 -13.38
N GLN A 205 34.21 -47.45 -12.13
CA GLN A 205 35.21 -47.81 -11.12
C GLN A 205 35.19 -49.31 -10.79
N SER A 206 34.02 -49.89 -10.53
CA SER A 206 33.89 -51.33 -10.26
C SER A 206 34.37 -52.18 -11.43
N LYS A 207 34.09 -51.76 -12.67
CA LYS A 207 34.60 -52.44 -13.88
C LYS A 207 36.11 -52.33 -13.99
N ALA A 208 36.68 -51.13 -13.80
CA ALA A 208 38.12 -50.90 -13.86
C ALA A 208 38.87 -51.72 -12.80
N LEU A 209 38.35 -51.79 -11.57
CA LEU A 209 38.91 -52.60 -10.49
C LEU A 209 38.91 -54.10 -10.85
N ALA A 210 37.78 -54.62 -11.31
CA ALA A 210 37.66 -56.02 -11.73
C ALA A 210 38.64 -56.37 -12.86
N SER A 211 38.73 -55.52 -13.89
CA SER A 211 39.68 -55.72 -15.00
C SER A 211 41.14 -55.66 -14.56
N ALA A 212 41.49 -54.75 -13.65
CA ALA A 212 42.85 -54.64 -13.13
C ALA A 212 43.28 -55.86 -12.31
N LEU A 213 42.37 -56.43 -11.51
CA LEU A 213 42.63 -57.65 -10.72
C LEU A 213 42.77 -58.88 -11.62
N LEU A 214 41.94 -59.01 -12.66
CA LEU A 214 42.07 -60.07 -13.67
C LEU A 214 43.40 -60.02 -14.41
N ASN A 215 43.83 -58.83 -14.83
CA ASN A 215 45.12 -58.65 -15.51
C ASN A 215 46.33 -59.01 -14.62
N LYS A 216 46.17 -58.97 -13.30
CA LYS A 216 47.17 -59.41 -12.33
C LYS A 216 47.11 -60.91 -12.03
N GLY A 217 46.23 -61.66 -12.68
CA GLY A 217 46.11 -63.11 -12.55
C GLY A 217 45.27 -63.59 -11.36
N VAL A 218 44.44 -62.72 -10.75
CA VAL A 218 43.51 -63.12 -9.68
C VAL A 218 42.30 -63.83 -10.31
N ASP A 219 41.89 -64.96 -9.74
CA ASP A 219 40.74 -65.72 -10.21
C ASP A 219 39.39 -65.05 -9.87
N LEU A 220 38.36 -65.40 -10.63
CA LEU A 220 37.02 -64.80 -10.53
C LEU A 220 36.35 -65.00 -9.15
N GLU A 221 36.60 -66.12 -8.48
CA GLU A 221 36.02 -66.44 -7.17
C GLU A 221 36.58 -65.50 -6.10
N THR A 222 37.90 -65.27 -6.15
CA THR A 222 38.62 -64.38 -5.24
C THR A 222 38.24 -62.92 -5.47
N ILE A 223 38.11 -62.46 -6.72
CA ILE A 223 37.66 -61.09 -7.04
C ILE A 223 36.23 -60.85 -6.56
N ALA A 224 35.34 -61.82 -6.75
CA ALA A 224 33.95 -61.73 -6.31
C ALA A 224 33.85 -61.55 -4.78
N LYS A 225 34.70 -62.25 -4.02
CA LYS A 225 34.82 -62.07 -2.56
C LYS A 225 35.37 -60.70 -2.18
N ILE A 226 36.43 -60.21 -2.84
CA ILE A 226 37.03 -58.89 -2.58
C ILE A 226 36.03 -57.76 -2.81
N MET A 227 35.22 -57.88 -3.86
CA MET A 227 34.21 -56.89 -4.22
C MET A 227 32.86 -57.10 -3.51
N GLU A 228 32.75 -58.10 -2.63
CA GLU A 228 31.52 -58.47 -1.91
C GLU A 228 30.30 -58.66 -2.83
N ILE A 229 30.51 -59.24 -4.02
CA ILE A 229 29.45 -59.51 -5.00
C ILE A 229 29.44 -60.97 -5.39
N THR A 230 28.34 -61.41 -6.00
CA THR A 230 28.27 -62.78 -6.53
C THR A 230 29.13 -62.94 -7.79
N PRO A 231 29.71 -64.11 -8.06
CA PRO A 231 30.45 -64.37 -9.30
C PRO A 231 29.64 -64.06 -10.57
N LYS A 232 28.33 -64.37 -10.57
CA LYS A 232 27.39 -63.99 -11.64
C LYS A 232 27.26 -62.47 -11.83
N ALA A 233 27.30 -61.69 -10.74
CA ALA A 233 27.26 -60.24 -10.81
C ALA A 233 28.59 -59.67 -11.31
N LEU A 234 29.71 -60.27 -10.92
CA LEU A 234 31.05 -59.91 -11.42
C LEU A 234 31.17 -60.15 -12.93
N GLU A 235 30.72 -61.31 -13.43
CA GLU A 235 30.69 -61.61 -14.88
C GLU A 235 29.86 -60.59 -15.66
N ARG A 236 28.72 -60.13 -15.11
CA ARG A 236 27.91 -59.08 -15.72
C ARG A 236 28.62 -57.73 -15.77
N ILE A 237 29.41 -57.38 -14.75
CA ILE A 237 30.19 -56.14 -14.71
C ILE A 237 31.31 -56.17 -15.77
N ILE A 238 31.98 -57.31 -15.92
CA ILE A 238 33.07 -57.50 -16.88
C ILE A 238 32.55 -57.50 -18.34
N ASN A 239 31.44 -58.22 -18.59
CA ASN A 239 30.88 -58.40 -19.94
C ASN A 239 29.96 -57.26 -20.41
N MET A 240 29.72 -56.26 -19.58
CA MET A 240 28.98 -55.07 -20.01
C MET A 240 29.80 -54.28 -21.02
N LYS A 241 29.31 -54.15 -22.26
CA LYS A 241 29.85 -53.19 -23.25
C LYS A 241 29.70 -51.77 -22.74
#